data_AF-R4YVN4-F1
#
_entry.id   AF-R4YVN4-F1
#
_cell.length_a   1.000
_cell.length_b   1.000
_cell.length_c   1.000
_cell.angle_alpha   90.00
_cell.angle_beta   90.00
_cell.angle_gamma   90.00
#
_symmetry.space_group_name_H-M   'P 1'
#
loop_
_entity.id
_entity.type
_entity.pdbx_description
1 polymer ?
#
loop_
_entity_poly.entity_id
_entity_poly.type
_entity_poly.pdbx_seq_one_letter_code
_entity_poly.pdbx_strand_id
1 'polypeptide(L)'
;MHTWERDLPGPAGPIRVHFHRAATTAPGAPAICFLHGGGWAVGDLDSHDPPCRVLAQDTGAVVMAVDYRLAPEHPYPAAIDDCVAAYAWLAGHSGELGLDATRLAIMGTRQAATWRR
;
A
#
# COMPACT_ATOMS: atom_id res chain seq x y z
N MET A 1 15.79 4.07 -7.86
CA MET A 1 14.51 3.64 -7.27
C MET A 1 13.98 2.54 -8.17
N HIS A 2 13.73 1.35 -7.63
CA HIS A 2 13.06 0.29 -8.35
C HIS A 2 11.57 0.36 -8.01
N THR A 3 10.74 0.58 -9.02
CA THR A 3 9.29 0.62 -8.90
C THR A 3 8.69 -0.47 -9.79
N TRP A 4 7.72 -1.21 -9.28
CA TRP A 4 7.00 -2.20 -10.07
C TRP A 4 5.56 -2.32 -9.59
N GLU A 5 4.68 -2.78 -10.48
CA GLU A 5 3.27 -2.97 -10.19
C GLU A 5 2.96 -4.45 -9.99
N ARG A 6 1.89 -4.74 -9.26
CA ARG A 6 1.33 -6.09 -9.16
C ARG A 6 -0.18 -6.01 -8.95
N ASP A 7 -0.89 -6.99 -9.50
CA ASP A 7 -2.28 -7.24 -9.14
C ASP A 7 -2.34 -8.30 -8.04
N LEU A 8 -3.00 -7.96 -6.94
CA LEU A 8 -3.23 -8.85 -5.81
C LEU A 8 -4.65 -9.41 -5.84
N PRO A 9 -4.90 -10.64 -5.39
CA PRO A 9 -6.26 -11.12 -5.21
C PRO A 9 -6.96 -10.30 -4.11
N GLY A 10 -8.09 -9.69 -4.44
CA GLY A 10 -8.93 -8.93 -3.52
C GLY A 10 -10.33 -9.51 -3.39
N PRO A 11 -11.13 -8.99 -2.44
CA PRO A 11 -12.45 -9.52 -2.09
C PRO A 11 -13.52 -9.31 -3.18
N ALA A 12 -13.32 -8.35 -4.09
CA ALA A 12 -14.25 -8.05 -5.19
C ALA A 12 -13.59 -8.03 -6.56
N GLY A 13 -12.38 -8.58 -6.67
CA GLY A 13 -11.54 -8.51 -7.87
C GLY A 13 -10.08 -8.20 -7.55
N PRO A 14 -9.23 -8.07 -8.57
CA PRO A 14 -7.84 -7.71 -8.38
C PRO A 14 -7.68 -6.32 -7.74
N ILE A 15 -6.71 -6.17 -6.85
CA ILE A 15 -6.28 -4.89 -6.25
C ILE A 15 -4.93 -4.55 -6.86
N ARG A 16 -4.83 -3.42 -7.56
CA ARG A 16 -3.57 -2.93 -8.10
C ARG A 16 -2.72 -2.36 -6.97
N VAL A 17 -1.45 -2.70 -6.94
CA VAL A 17 -0.48 -2.13 -5.99
C VAL A 17 0.80 -1.70 -6.68
N HIS A 18 1.40 -0.61 -6.22
CA HIS A 18 2.74 -0.17 -6.63
C HIS A 18 3.74 -0.37 -5.51
N PHE A 19 4.85 -1.02 -5.83
CA PHE A 19 5.96 -1.20 -4.91
C PHE A 19 7.08 -0.22 -5.20
N HIS A 20 7.69 0.31 -4.15
CA HIS A 20 8.84 1.20 -4.21
C HIS A 20 9.96 0.64 -3.34
N ARG A 21 11.11 0.33 -3.96
CA ARG A 21 12.32 -0.15 -3.28
C ARG A 21 13.50 0.75 -3.66
N ALA A 22 14.12 1.38 -2.66
CA ALA A 22 15.34 2.14 -2.89
C ALA A 22 16.49 1.20 -3.31
N ALA A 23 17.43 1.69 -4.11
CA ALA A 23 18.59 0.87 -4.51
C ALA A 23 19.48 0.50 -3.30
N THR A 24 19.38 1.27 -2.23
CA THR A 24 20.08 1.09 -0.95
C THR A 24 19.33 0.21 0.04
N THR A 25 18.12 -0.26 -0.31
CA THR A 25 17.32 -1.15 0.56
C THR A 25 18.06 -2.47 0.78
N ALA A 26 18.33 -2.80 2.04
CA ALA A 26 19.00 -4.04 2.42
C ALA A 26 18.09 -5.27 2.21
N PRO A 27 18.66 -6.48 2.03
CA PRO A 27 17.90 -7.73 2.11
C PRO A 27 17.20 -7.86 3.47
N GLY A 28 15.98 -8.41 3.50
CA GLY A 28 15.21 -8.51 4.74
C GLY A 28 14.74 -7.14 5.27
N ALA A 29 14.52 -6.18 4.37
CA ALA A 29 14.03 -4.86 4.74
C ALA A 29 12.62 -4.92 5.34
N PRO A 30 12.26 -3.96 6.22
CA PRO A 30 10.87 -3.77 6.63
C PRO A 30 9.99 -3.38 5.43
N ALA A 31 8.68 -3.49 5.59
CA ALA A 31 7.74 -3.04 4.58
C ALA A 31 6.61 -2.18 5.15
N ILE A 32 6.15 -1.24 4.33
CA ILE A 32 5.08 -0.30 4.66
C ILE A 32 3.95 -0.49 3.66
N CYS A 33 2.77 -0.88 4.13
CA CYS A 33 1.53 -0.78 3.36
C CYS A 33 1.04 0.66 3.42
N PHE A 34 1.04 1.35 2.28
CA PHE A 34 0.69 2.76 2.18
C PHE A 34 -0.72 2.94 1.62
N LEU A 35 -1.55 3.66 2.37
CA LEU A 35 -2.93 4.00 2.02
C LEU A 35 -2.98 5.48 1.64
N HIS A 36 -3.34 5.76 0.39
CA HIS A 36 -3.37 7.13 -0.12
C HIS A 36 -4.45 7.98 0.55
N GLY A 37 -4.36 9.30 0.43
CA GLY A 37 -5.38 10.22 0.94
C GLY A 37 -6.54 10.38 -0.06
N GLY A 38 -7.55 11.17 0.34
CA GLY A 38 -8.66 11.57 -0.54
C GLY A 38 -10.05 11.16 -0.04
N GLY A 39 -10.18 10.78 1.23
CA GLY A 39 -11.47 10.60 1.88
C GLY A 39 -12.25 9.42 1.33
N TRP A 40 -11.54 8.38 0.85
CA TRP A 40 -12.10 7.19 0.22
C TRP A 40 -12.80 7.44 -1.13
N ALA A 41 -12.74 8.64 -1.68
CA ALA A 41 -13.47 9.02 -2.89
C ALA A 41 -12.58 9.59 -4.02
N VAL A 42 -11.35 9.96 -3.69
CA VAL A 42 -10.40 10.59 -4.62
C VAL A 42 -9.00 10.06 -4.32
N GLY A 43 -8.11 10.19 -5.30
CA GLY A 43 -6.71 9.76 -5.21
C GLY A 43 -6.51 8.44 -5.96
N ASP A 44 -5.25 8.16 -6.24
CA ASP A 44 -4.79 7.00 -6.99
C ASP A 44 -3.29 6.80 -6.70
N LEU A 45 -2.71 5.79 -7.34
CA LEU A 45 -1.29 5.48 -7.22
C LEU A 45 -0.38 6.57 -7.80
N ASP A 46 -0.80 7.28 -8.84
CA ASP A 46 0.02 8.30 -9.51
C ASP A 46 0.16 9.57 -8.67
N SER A 47 -0.94 10.02 -8.07
CA SER A 47 -0.96 11.17 -7.17
C SER A 47 -0.11 10.99 -5.90
N HIS A 48 0.17 9.74 -5.52
CA HIS A 48 0.92 9.40 -4.31
C HIS A 48 2.23 8.64 -4.58
N ASP A 49 2.67 8.52 -5.83
CA ASP A 49 3.99 7.95 -6.16
C ASP A 49 5.15 8.78 -5.56
N PRO A 50 5.20 10.13 -5.68
CA PRO A 50 6.27 10.93 -5.08
C PRO A 50 6.45 10.73 -3.56
N PRO A 51 5.42 10.81 -2.70
CA PRO A 51 5.59 10.56 -1.27
C PRO A 51 6.01 9.11 -0.97
N CYS A 52 5.55 8.11 -1.74
CA CYS A 52 5.98 6.73 -1.55
C CYS A 52 7.47 6.53 -1.87
N ARG A 53 7.99 7.22 -2.90
CA ARG A 53 9.42 7.18 -3.22
C ARG A 53 10.28 7.80 -2.11
N VAL A 54 9.89 8.96 -1.60
CA VAL A 54 10.58 9.63 -0.49
C VAL A 54 10.56 8.74 0.75
N LEU A 55 9.40 8.19 1.09
CA LEU A 55 9.25 7.30 2.24
C LEU A 55 10.15 6.06 2.13
N ALA A 56 10.22 5.42 0.96
CA ALA A 56 11.10 4.26 0.74
C ALA A 56 12.59 4.64 0.84
N GLN A 57 12.99 5.84 0.38
CA GLN A 57 14.36 6.33 0.49
C GLN A 57 14.75 6.61 1.95
N ASP A 58 13.90 7.32 2.68
CA ASP A 58 14.22 7.79 4.03
C ASP A 58 14.16 6.68 5.08
N THR A 59 13.28 5.71 4.90
CA THR A 59 13.10 4.59 5.85
C THR A 59 13.94 3.38 5.52
N GLY A 60 14.41 3.25 4.27
CA GLY A 60 14.98 2.02 3.74
C GLY A 60 13.99 0.85 3.65
N ALA A 61 12.69 1.08 3.90
CA ALA A 61 11.65 0.09 3.76
C ALA A 61 11.22 -0.08 2.30
N VAL A 62 10.59 -1.23 2.01
CA VAL A 62 9.81 -1.37 0.77
C VAL A 62 8.41 -0.84 1.02
N VAL A 63 7.98 0.13 0.22
CA VAL A 63 6.64 0.72 0.32
C VAL A 63 5.73 0.07 -0.72
N MET A 64 4.56 -0.42 -0.30
CA MET A 64 3.50 -0.94 -1.16
C MET A 64 2.30 -0.01 -1.07
N ALA A 65 2.08 0.81 -2.10
CA ALA A 65 0.90 1.66 -2.23
C ALA A 65 -0.29 0.87 -2.78
N VAL A 66 -1.46 1.02 -2.18
CA VAL A 66 -2.68 0.25 -2.50
C VAL A 66 -3.67 1.11 -3.25
N ASP A 67 -4.11 0.64 -4.43
CA ASP A 67 -5.18 1.26 -5.22
C ASP A 67 -6.53 0.66 -4.81
N TYR A 68 -7.00 1.06 -3.63
CA TYR A 68 -8.25 0.54 -3.10
C TYR A 68 -9.46 1.18 -3.81
N ARG A 69 -10.58 0.45 -3.86
CA ARG A 69 -11.82 0.94 -4.47
C ARG A 69 -12.33 2.21 -3.80
N LEU A 70 -12.85 3.14 -4.60
CA LEU A 70 -13.33 4.45 -4.15
C LEU A 70 -14.85 4.57 -4.18
N ALA A 71 -15.38 5.38 -3.27
CA ALA A 71 -16.75 5.87 -3.28
C ALA A 71 -16.89 7.04 -4.28
N PRO A 72 -18.09 7.28 -4.85
CA PRO A 72 -19.37 6.60 -4.57
C PRO A 72 -19.55 5.25 -5.27
N GLU A 73 -18.73 4.89 -6.24
CA GLU A 73 -18.85 3.67 -7.05
C GLU A 73 -18.77 2.40 -6.17
N HIS A 74 -17.92 2.46 -5.16
CA HIS A 74 -17.72 1.41 -4.17
C HIS A 74 -17.85 2.01 -2.77
N PRO A 75 -19.08 2.07 -2.23
CA PRO A 75 -19.30 2.62 -0.90
C PRO A 75 -18.66 1.75 0.18
N TYR A 76 -18.61 2.29 1.40
CA TYR A 76 -18.19 1.55 2.58
C TYR A 76 -18.86 0.17 2.65
N PRO A 77 -18.12 -0.92 2.96
CA PRO A 77 -16.73 -0.96 3.44
C PRO A 77 -15.65 -1.24 2.37
N ALA A 78 -15.95 -1.09 1.08
CA ALA A 78 -15.11 -1.59 -0.02
C ALA A 78 -13.61 -1.23 0.08
N ALA A 79 -13.29 0.05 0.29
CA ALA A 79 -11.91 0.50 0.43
C ALA A 79 -11.16 -0.17 1.58
N ILE A 80 -11.83 -0.35 2.73
CA ILE A 80 -11.24 -0.97 3.92
C ILE A 80 -10.98 -2.45 3.68
N ASP A 81 -11.92 -3.14 3.04
CA ASP A 81 -11.77 -4.56 2.71
C ASP A 81 -10.57 -4.78 1.78
N ASP A 82 -10.35 -3.89 0.81
CA ASP A 82 -9.19 -3.95 -0.08
C ASP A 82 -7.89 -3.68 0.67
N CYS A 83 -7.87 -2.68 1.56
CA CYS A 83 -6.69 -2.37 2.38
C CYS A 83 -6.30 -3.54 3.30
N VAL A 84 -7.29 -4.18 3.92
CA VAL A 84 -7.07 -5.37 4.78
C VAL A 84 -6.56 -6.53 3.94
N ALA A 85 -7.17 -6.78 2.78
CA ALA A 85 -6.72 -7.84 1.87
C ALA A 85 -5.29 -7.61 1.37
N ALA A 86 -4.95 -6.38 0.97
CA ALA A 86 -3.61 -6.02 0.53
C ALA A 86 -2.57 -6.19 1.65
N TYR A 87 -2.87 -5.75 2.88
CA TYR A 87 -1.98 -5.93 4.02
C TYR A 87 -1.78 -7.41 4.37
N ALA A 88 -2.86 -8.20 4.41
CA ALA A 88 -2.79 -9.64 4.65
C ALA A 88 -1.96 -10.35 3.56
N TRP A 89 -2.12 -9.94 2.31
CA TRP A 89 -1.33 -10.46 1.20
C TRP A 89 0.16 -10.13 1.38
N LEU A 90 0.49 -8.88 1.73
CA LEU A 90 1.88 -8.46 1.98
C LEU A 90 2.51 -9.28 3.11
N ALA A 91 1.78 -9.50 4.21
CA ALA A 91 2.25 -10.33 5.32
C ALA A 91 2.50 -11.78 4.91
N GLY A 92 1.59 -12.38 4.13
CA GLY A 92 1.72 -13.75 3.64
C GLY A 92 2.85 -13.97 2.63
N HIS A 93 3.22 -12.94 1.86
CA HIS A 93 4.20 -13.04 0.77
C HIS A 93 5.51 -12.28 1.05
N SER A 94 5.72 -11.83 2.30
CA SER A 94 6.93 -11.08 2.68
C SER A 94 8.22 -11.84 2.37
N GLY A 95 8.25 -13.16 2.61
CA GLY A 95 9.41 -14.00 2.31
C GLY A 95 9.75 -14.05 0.82
N GLU A 96 8.74 -14.13 -0.05
CA GLU A 96 8.93 -14.13 -1.51
C GLU A 96 9.48 -12.79 -2.03
N LEU A 97 9.15 -11.70 -1.35
CA LEU A 97 9.60 -10.34 -1.67
C LEU A 97 10.97 -10.00 -1.06
N GLY A 98 11.57 -10.92 -0.29
CA GLY A 98 12.81 -10.69 0.46
C GLY A 98 12.65 -9.64 1.56
N LEU A 99 11.47 -9.59 2.19
CA LEU A 99 11.09 -8.68 3.26
C LEU A 99 11.07 -9.40 4.61
N ASP A 100 11.26 -8.64 5.69
CA ASP A 100 11.10 -9.15 7.05
C ASP A 100 9.61 -9.09 7.45
N ALA A 101 8.98 -10.26 7.52
CA ALA A 101 7.57 -10.43 7.88
C ALA A 101 7.25 -9.95 9.31
N THR A 102 8.25 -9.78 10.18
CA THR A 102 8.07 -9.26 11.54
C THR A 102 8.10 -7.74 11.61
N ARG A 103 8.46 -7.07 10.52
CA ARG A 103 8.64 -5.61 10.44
C ARG A 103 7.74 -4.99 9.37
N LEU A 104 6.44 -5.16 9.57
CA LEU A 104 5.39 -4.62 8.70
C LEU A 104 4.68 -3.46 9.39
N ALA A 105 4.51 -2.36 8.67
CA ALA A 105 3.77 -1.19 9.14
C ALA A 105 2.66 -0.81 8.16
N ILE A 106 1.65 -0.11 8.66
CA ILE A 106 0.63 0.58 7.85
C ILE A 106 0.86 2.08 8.01
N MET A 107 0.85 2.80 6.89
CA MET A 107 0.95 4.25 6.88
C MET A 107 -0.12 4.82 5.95
N GLY A 108 -0.62 6.01 6.27
CA GLY A 108 -1.55 6.72 5.39
C GLY A 108 -1.53 8.22 5.64
N THR A 109 -2.04 8.98 4.70
CA THR A 109 -2.15 10.44 4.85
C THR A 109 -3.47 10.83 5.53
N ARG A 110 -3.62 12.11 5.95
CA ARG A 110 -4.68 12.59 6.87
C ARG A 110 -6.13 12.28 6.46
N GLN A 111 -6.40 11.84 5.23
CA GLN A 111 -7.74 11.52 4.74
C GLN A 111 -7.94 10.01 4.47
N ALA A 112 -6.93 9.19 4.73
CA ALA A 112 -7.01 7.71 4.78
C ALA A 112 -7.42 7.19 6.17
N ALA A 113 -7.30 8.02 7.21
CA ALA A 113 -7.36 7.60 8.62
C ALA A 113 -8.68 7.96 9.34
N THR A 114 -9.65 8.55 8.64
CA THR A 114 -10.92 8.95 9.24
C THR A 114 -12.11 8.34 8.50
N TRP A 115 -12.77 7.40 9.16
CA TRP A 115 -14.15 7.01 8.87
C TRP A 115 -15.00 7.41 10.09
N ARG A 116 -16.07 8.17 9.89
CA ARG A 116 -17.06 8.47 10.94
C ARG A 116 -18.30 7.66 10.65
N ARG A 117 -18.74 6.88 11.64
CA ARG A 117 -20.07 6.25 11.65
C ARG A 117 -21.16 7.30 11.73
#